data_AF-A0A1S3T1X2-F1
#
_entry.id   AF-A0A1S3T1X2-F1
#
_cell.length_a   1.000
_cell.length_b   1.000
_cell.length_c   1.000
_cell.angle_alpha   90.00
_cell.angle_beta   90.00
_cell.angle_gamma   90.00
#
_symmetry.space_group_name_H-M   'P 1'
#
loop_
_entity.id
_entity.type
_entity.pdbx_description
1 polymer ?
#
loop_
_entity_poly.entity_id
_entity_poly.type
_entity_poly.pdbx_seq_one_letter_code
_entity_poly.pdbx_strand_id
1 'polypeptide(L)'
;MNDISVVREGWLHKRGEYIKTWRPRYFILKSDGSFIGYKEKPEMSSDHSLPPLNNFSVAECQLMKTERPRPNTFVIRCLQWTTVIERTFHVESNEER
;
A
#
# COMPACT_ATOMS: atom_id res chain seq x y z
N MET A 1 13.33 -18.10 -13.82
CA MET A 1 12.48 -16.91 -13.58
C MET A 1 11.82 -17.15 -12.25
N ASN A 2 11.96 -16.25 -11.27
CA ASN A 2 11.25 -16.41 -10.00
C ASN A 2 9.78 -16.09 -10.25
N ASP A 3 8.89 -17.01 -9.90
CA ASP A 3 7.45 -16.75 -9.99
C ASP A 3 7.05 -15.64 -9.01
N ILE A 4 6.36 -14.63 -9.54
CA ILE A 4 5.85 -13.52 -8.74
C ILE A 4 4.59 -13.99 -8.02
N SER A 5 4.66 -14.10 -6.70
CA SER A 5 3.59 -14.58 -5.83
C SER A 5 3.05 -13.47 -4.93
N VAL A 6 1.81 -13.63 -4.46
CA VAL A 6 1.23 -12.75 -3.43
C VAL A 6 1.83 -13.12 -2.08
N VAL A 7 2.50 -12.17 -1.43
CA VAL A 7 3.07 -12.31 -0.08
C VAL A 7 2.03 -11.99 0.98
N ARG A 8 1.27 -10.90 0.76
CA ARG A 8 0.19 -10.48 1.66
C ARG A 8 -0.82 -9.64 0.89
N GLU A 9 -2.08 -9.74 1.28
CA GLU A 9 -3.14 -8.87 0.77
C GLU A 9 -4.09 -8.47 1.90
N GLY A 10 -4.76 -7.33 1.76
CA GLY A 10 -5.69 -6.86 2.78
C GLY A 10 -6.12 -5.41 2.61
N TRP A 11 -7.10 -5.02 3.41
CA TRP A 11 -7.57 -3.64 3.47
C TRP A 11 -6.63 -2.78 4.29
N LEU A 12 -6.27 -1.62 3.75
CA LEU A 12 -5.53 -0.57 4.44
C LEU A 12 -6.22 0.78 4.26
N HIS A 13 -6.11 1.65 5.26
CA HIS A 13 -6.49 3.05 5.09
C HIS A 13 -5.29 3.83 4.55
N LYS A 14 -5.34 4.25 3.28
CA LYS A 14 -4.30 5.12 2.68
C LYS A 14 -4.65 6.58 2.88
N ARG A 15 -3.69 7.39 3.33
CA ARG A 15 -3.84 8.86 3.37
C ARG A 15 -3.64 9.45 1.97
N GLY A 16 -4.54 10.35 1.56
CA GLY A 16 -4.40 11.11 0.34
C GLY A 16 -3.19 12.06 0.39
N GLU A 17 -2.52 12.24 -0.75
CA GLU A 17 -1.30 13.05 -0.86
C GLU A 17 -1.59 14.55 -0.89
N TYR A 18 -2.60 14.97 -1.68
CA TYR A 18 -3.01 16.37 -1.76
C TYR A 18 -4.14 16.67 -0.75
N ILE A 19 -5.25 15.95 -0.86
CA ILE A 19 -6.36 16.02 0.09
C ILE A 19 -6.11 14.98 1.19
N LYS A 20 -5.78 15.42 2.40
CA LYS A 20 -5.29 14.57 3.51
C LYS A 20 -6.40 13.74 4.20
N THR A 21 -7.30 13.14 3.43
CA THR A 21 -8.31 12.20 3.93
C THR A 21 -7.82 10.75 3.86
N TRP A 22 -8.34 9.90 4.74
CA TRP A 22 -8.08 8.46 4.75
C TRP A 22 -9.08 7.76 3.84
N ARG A 23 -8.60 6.86 2.99
CA ARG A 23 -9.46 6.10 2.07
C ARG A 23 -9.13 4.60 2.18
N PRO A 24 -10.13 3.73 2.37
CA PRO A 24 -9.90 2.29 2.36
C PRO A 24 -9.48 1.86 0.96
N ARG A 25 -8.43 1.05 0.87
CA ARG A 25 -7.91 0.48 -0.37
C ARG A 25 -7.49 -0.96 -0.11
N TYR A 26 -7.80 -1.84 -1.06
CA TYR A 26 -7.34 -3.21 -1.00
C TYR A 26 -5.93 -3.29 -1.57
N PHE A 27 -4.94 -3.60 -0.73
CA PHE A 27 -3.54 -3.68 -1.13
C PHE A 27 -3.10 -5.12 -1.31
N ILE A 28 -2.27 -5.36 -2.32
CA ILE A 28 -1.60 -6.63 -2.61
C ILE A 28 -0.10 -6.35 -2.65
N LEU A 29 0.65 -7.02 -1.78
CA LEU A 29 2.10 -7.07 -1.79
C LEU A 29 2.55 -8.35 -2.48
N LYS A 30 3.39 -8.19 -3.51
CA LYS A 30 3.96 -9.29 -4.28
C LYS A 30 5.43 -9.52 -3.92
N SER A 31 5.94 -10.71 -4.25
CA SER A 31 7.31 -11.15 -3.92
C SER A 31 8.41 -10.36 -4.62
N ASP A 32 8.10 -9.68 -5.72
CA ASP A 32 8.99 -8.78 -6.46
C ASP A 32 9.06 -7.37 -5.83
N GLY A 33 8.36 -7.13 -4.73
CA GLY A 33 8.25 -5.82 -4.08
C GLY A 33 7.18 -4.91 -4.69
N SER A 34 6.38 -5.39 -5.65
CA SER A 34 5.23 -4.64 -6.14
C SER A 34 4.18 -4.50 -5.03
N PHE A 35 3.79 -3.26 -4.71
CA PHE A 35 2.74 -2.97 -3.73
C PHE A 35 1.62 -2.17 -4.38
N ILE A 36 0.52 -2.88 -4.63
CA ILE A 36 -0.54 -2.45 -5.55
C ILE A 36 -1.83 -2.23 -4.76
N GLY A 37 -2.44 -1.06 -4.89
CA GLY A 37 -3.67 -0.69 -4.19
C GLY A 37 -4.84 -0.50 -5.15
N TYR A 38 -5.97 -1.11 -4.82
CA TYR A 38 -7.22 -1.07 -5.57
C TYR A 38 -8.32 -0.37 -4.76
N LYS A 39 -9.32 0.17 -5.46
CA LYS A 39 -10.51 0.71 -4.80
C LYS A 39 -11.28 -0.39 -4.05
N GLU A 40 -11.37 -1.56 -4.67
CA GLU A 40 -12.09 -2.74 -4.21
C GLU A 40 -11.21 -3.98 -4.42
N LYS A 41 -11.50 -5.10 -3.74
CA LYS A 41 -10.74 -6.34 -3.93
C LYS A 41 -10.92 -6.82 -5.38
N PRO A 42 -9.84 -6.97 -6.18
CA PRO A 42 -9.97 -7.49 -7.53
C PRO A 42 -10.43 -8.96 -7.47
N GLU A 43 -11.46 -9.30 -8.24
CA GLU A 43 -11.88 -10.69 -8.42
C GLU A 43 -10.97 -11.40 -9.41
N MET A 44 -10.59 -12.64 -9.11
CA MET A 44 -9.58 -13.39 -9.86
C MET A 44 -10.05 -13.84 -11.26
N SER A 45 -11.35 -13.77 -11.54
CA SER A 45 -12.00 -14.38 -12.71
C SER A 45 -12.69 -13.40 -13.64
N SER A 46 -12.70 -12.09 -13.35
CA SER A 46 -13.45 -11.12 -14.15
C SER A 46 -12.52 -10.18 -14.93
N ASP A 47 -12.76 -10.14 -16.24
CA ASP A 47 -12.18 -9.17 -17.20
C ASP A 47 -12.58 -7.71 -16.87
N HIS A 48 -13.38 -7.51 -15.82
CA HIS A 48 -13.90 -6.24 -15.32
C HIS A 48 -13.22 -5.76 -14.03
N SER A 49 -12.09 -6.36 -13.61
CA SER A 49 -11.35 -5.85 -12.44
C SER A 49 -10.96 -4.38 -12.65
N LEU A 50 -11.30 -3.53 -11.68
CA LEU A 50 -10.96 -2.11 -11.75
C LEU A 50 -9.43 -1.94 -11.80
N PRO A 51 -8.91 -1.00 -12.61
CA PRO A 51 -7.47 -0.78 -12.68
C PRO A 51 -6.92 -0.37 -11.31
N PRO A 52 -5.66 -0.73 -11.01
CA PRO A 52 -5.04 -0.33 -9.75
C PRO A 52 -4.95 1.19 -9.64
N LEU A 53 -5.29 1.72 -8.46
CA LEU A 53 -5.20 3.15 -8.15
C LEU A 53 -3.84 3.52 -7.55
N ASN A 54 -3.10 2.53 -7.07
CA ASN A 54 -1.76 2.69 -6.53
C ASN A 54 -0.89 1.56 -7.08
N ASN A 55 0.26 1.89 -7.65
CA ASN A 55 1.23 0.91 -8.11
C ASN A 55 2.63 1.50 -7.87
N PHE A 56 3.32 1.01 -6.85
CA PHE A 56 4.69 1.41 -6.55
C PHE A 56 5.49 0.22 -6.01
N SER A 57 6.80 0.27 -6.17
CA SER A 57 7.71 -0.72 -5.58
C SER A 57 8.03 -0.34 -4.14
N VAL A 58 8.10 -1.34 -3.27
CA VAL A 58 8.64 -1.21 -1.91
C VAL A 58 10.12 -1.61 -1.81
N ALA A 59 10.76 -1.90 -2.95
CA ALA A 59 12.20 -2.13 -3.00
C ALA A 59 12.94 -0.88 -2.52
N GLU A 60 13.93 -1.07 -1.64
CA GLU A 60 14.78 -0.01 -1.08
C GLU A 60 14.01 1.09 -0.31
N CYS A 61 12.78 0.80 0.14
CA CYS A 61 12.01 1.74 0.96
C CYS A 61 12.33 1.62 2.44
N GLN A 62 12.26 2.74 3.14
CA GLN A 62 12.29 2.81 4.59
C GLN A 62 10.87 2.67 5.16
N LEU A 63 10.70 1.80 6.16
CA LEU A 63 9.47 1.68 6.92
C LEU A 63 9.58 2.45 8.24
N MET A 64 8.55 3.23 8.56
CA MET A 64 8.47 4.00 9.81
C MET A 64 7.12 3.75 10.47
N LYS A 65 7.10 3.36 11.75
CA LYS A 65 5.88 3.27 12.56
C LYS A 65 5.66 4.59 13.31
N THR A 66 4.41 5.05 13.41
CA THR A 66 4.05 6.28 14.12
C THR A 66 2.64 6.19 14.70
N GLU A 67 2.40 6.89 15.80
CA GLU A 67 1.06 7.01 16.42
C GLU A 67 0.35 8.32 16.01
N ARG A 68 0.96 9.10 15.12
CA ARG A 68 0.37 10.34 14.57
C ARG A 68 0.22 10.26 13.05
N PRO A 69 -0.85 10.82 12.46
CA PRO A 69 -1.95 11.54 13.13
C PRO A 69 -3.02 10.61 13.74
N ARG A 70 -2.91 9.29 13.54
CA ARG A 70 -3.78 8.28 14.15
C ARG A 70 -2.92 7.14 14.72
N PRO A 71 -3.41 6.41 15.74
CA PRO A 71 -2.75 5.19 16.19
C PRO A 71 -2.55 4.19 15.06
N ASN A 72 -1.61 3.25 15.21
CA ASN A 72 -1.39 2.17 14.25
C ASN A 72 -1.11 2.68 12.82
N THR A 73 -0.44 3.84 12.72
CA THR A 73 -0.01 4.41 11.44
C THR A 73 1.39 3.89 11.09
N PHE A 74 1.63 3.66 9.80
CA PHE A 74 2.96 3.42 9.25
C PHE A 74 3.18 4.22 7.96
N VAL A 75 4.43 4.55 7.68
CA VAL A 75 4.86 5.30 6.51
C VAL A 75 5.86 4.46 5.75
N ILE A 76 5.61 4.29 4.46
CA ILE A 76 6.58 3.76 3.51
C ILE A 76 7.20 4.97 2.82
N ARG A 77 8.51 5.16 3.01
CA ARG A 77 9.29 6.23 2.38
C ARG A 77 10.21 5.60 1.34
N CYS A 78 10.11 6.06 0.10
CA CYS A 78 10.89 5.52 -1.02
C CYS A 78 11.50 6.66 -1.83
N LEU A 79 12.56 6.37 -2.59
CA LEU A 79 13.04 7.26 -3.63
C LEU A 79 12.37 6.87 -4.95
N GLN A 80 11.62 7.79 -5.55
CA GLN A 80 11.13 7.64 -6.92
C GLN A 80 11.92 8.59 -7.81
N TRP A 81 12.79 8.03 -8.66
CA TRP A 81 13.81 8.77 -9.40
C TRP A 81 14.73 9.57 -8.46
N THR A 82 14.58 10.89 -8.40
CA THR A 82 15.35 11.77 -7.51
C THR A 82 14.49 12.36 -6.39
N THR A 83 13.21 11.99 -6.31
CA THR A 83 12.26 12.58 -5.36
C THR A 83 11.94 11.60 -4.25
N VAL A 84 12.13 12.03 -3.00
CA VAL A 84 11.67 11.26 -1.84
C VAL A 84 10.15 11.34 -1.78
N ILE A 85 9.50 10.19 -1.83
CA ILE A 85 8.05 10.05 -1.70
C ILE A 85 7.70 9.33 -0.40
N GLU A 86 6.60 9.75 0.21
CA GLU A 86 6.02 9.09 1.37
C GLU A 86 4.60 8.62 1.07
N ARG A 87 4.29 7.42 1.55
CA ARG A 87 2.96 6.81 1.50
C ARG A 87 2.57 6.43 2.91
N THR A 88 1.57 7.10 3.45
CA THR A 88 1.09 6.91 4.83
C THR A 88 -0.14 6.01 4.85
N PHE A 89 -0.11 5.02 5.73
CA PHE A 89 -1.13 3.99 5.90
C PHE A 89 -1.53 3.84 7.37
N HIS A 90 -2.72 3.33 7.61
CA HIS A 90 -3.24 3.01 8.94
C HIS A 90 -4.06 1.71 8.89
N VAL A 91 -3.98 0.94 9.98
CA VAL A 91 -4.73 -0.30 10.23
C VAL A 91 -5.40 -0.24 11.60
N GLU A 92 -6.35 -1.12 11.88
CA GLU A 92 -7.19 -1.00 13.08
C GLU A 92 -6.45 -1.39 14.36
N SER A 93 -5.53 -2.37 14.27
CA SER A 93 -4.79 -2.91 15.41
C SER A 93 -3.27 -2.79 15.26
N ASN A 94 -2.52 -3.03 16.34
CA ASN A 94 -1.06 -3.02 16.31
C ASN A 94 -0.51 -4.28 15.63
N GLU A 95 -1.19 -5.41 15.83
CA GLU A 95 -0.86 -6.72 15.30
C GLU A 95 -0.96 -6.75 13.77
N GLU A 96 -1.86 -5.96 13.19
CA GLU A 96 -1.97 -5.76 11.74
C GLU A 96 -0.83 -4.93 11.15
N ARG A 97 -0.12 -4.12 11.95
CA ARG A 97 0.88 -3.11 11.51
C ARG A 97 2.31 -3.63 11.46
#